data_AF-A0A147F1Q0-F1
#
_entry.id   AF-A0A147F1Q0-F1
#
_cell.length_a   1.000
_cell.length_b   1.000
_cell.length_c   1.000
_cell.angle_alpha   90.00
_cell.angle_beta   90.00
_cell.angle_gamma   90.00
#
_symmetry.space_group_name_H-M   'P 1'
#
loop_
_entity.id
_entity.type
_entity.pdbx_description
1 polymer ?
#
loop_
_entity_poly.entity_id
_entity_poly.type
_entity_poly.pdbx_seq_one_letter_code
_entity_poly.pdbx_strand_id
1 'polypeptide(L)'
;MLNVFGGGAVVGVGAAASLWGMWTEYDGVLTLIGMVILPIIVAIPSALIGLVIGLPVRLVPPIRRWWLSHGEYTLIGAVGGFIVLIVGVVLARAGAEAGSPGVDGWQFLVSGWAVFCLSTMHFVWPRRWLRPAGARESLPSLSPAAAPAPPERMPRPR
;
A
#
# COMPACT_ATOMS: atom_id res chain seq x y z
N MET A 1 -6.00 12.36 6.55
CA MET A 1 -6.69 11.38 7.43
C MET A 1 -7.27 10.20 6.65
N LEU A 2 -7.82 10.39 5.44
CA LEU A 2 -8.36 9.31 4.59
C LEU A 2 -7.47 8.07 4.40
N ASN A 3 -6.15 8.21 4.20
CA ASN A 3 -5.27 7.04 3.99
C ASN A 3 -5.16 6.11 5.22
N VAL A 4 -5.32 6.63 6.44
CA VAL A 4 -5.22 5.82 7.67
C VAL A 4 -6.48 4.96 7.83
N PHE A 5 -7.65 5.55 7.58
CA PHE A 5 -8.92 4.83 7.60
C PHE A 5 -9.01 3.82 6.45
N GLY A 6 -8.51 4.17 5.26
CA GLY A 6 -8.41 3.26 4.12
C GLY A 6 -7.48 2.07 4.40
N GLY A 7 -6.28 2.32 4.94
CA GLY A 7 -5.36 1.25 5.32
C GLY A 7 -5.94 0.32 6.39
N GLY A 8 -6.59 0.89 7.42
CA GLY A 8 -7.30 0.12 8.46
C GLY A 8 -8.39 -0.78 7.93
N ALA A 9 -9.20 -0.29 6.99
CA ALA A 9 -10.23 -1.09 6.34
C ALA A 9 -9.64 -2.26 5.54
N VAL A 10 -8.55 -2.01 4.79
CA VAL A 10 -7.85 -3.06 4.01
C VAL A 10 -7.24 -4.13 4.92
N VAL A 11 -6.65 -3.73 6.04
CA VAL A 11 -6.16 -4.68 7.06
C VAL A 11 -7.32 -5.46 7.67
N GLY A 12 -8.45 -4.81 7.96
CA GLY A 12 -9.67 -5.49 8.43
C GLY A 12 -10.18 -6.55 7.46
N VAL A 13 -10.27 -6.21 6.18
CA VAL A 13 -10.70 -7.15 5.11
C VAL A 13 -9.68 -8.29 4.95
N GLY A 14 -8.38 -7.99 4.97
CA GLY A 14 -7.34 -9.01 4.94
C GLY A 14 -7.44 -9.99 6.11
N ALA A 15 -7.73 -9.49 7.32
CA ALA A 15 -7.86 -10.31 8.53
C ALA A 15 -9.05 -11.25 8.39
N ALA A 16 -10.20 -10.70 7.97
CA ALA A 16 -11.41 -11.47 7.76
C ALA A 16 -11.22 -12.55 6.69
N ALA A 17 -10.61 -12.21 5.56
CA ALA A 17 -10.35 -13.16 4.47
C ALA A 17 -9.39 -14.28 4.90
N SER A 18 -8.35 -13.96 5.67
CA SER A 18 -7.36 -14.94 6.13
C SER A 18 -7.94 -15.89 7.17
N LEU A 19 -8.69 -15.35 8.12
CA LEU A 19 -9.37 -16.14 9.14
C LEU A 19 -10.44 -17.03 8.51
N TRP A 20 -11.30 -16.49 7.64
CA TRP A 20 -12.23 -17.30 6.84
C TRP A 20 -11.49 -18.40 6.08
N GLY A 21 -10.38 -18.02 5.45
CA GLY A 21 -9.50 -18.89 4.70
C GLY A 21 -8.82 -19.98 5.53
N MET A 22 -8.86 -19.97 6.86
CA MET A 22 -8.31 -21.02 7.73
C MET A 22 -9.36 -21.89 8.42
N TRP A 23 -10.63 -21.49 8.43
CA TRP A 23 -11.70 -22.19 9.14
C TRP A 23 -12.12 -23.48 8.42
N THR A 24 -11.89 -24.64 9.03
CA THR A 24 -12.21 -25.98 8.51
C THR A 24 -13.54 -26.52 9.05
N GLU A 25 -14.01 -26.06 10.20
CA GLU A 25 -15.18 -26.61 10.88
C GLU A 25 -16.19 -25.52 11.25
N TYR A 26 -17.46 -25.72 10.90
CA TYR A 26 -18.55 -24.81 11.25
C TYR A 26 -19.31 -25.36 12.46
N ASP A 27 -19.18 -24.67 13.60
CA ASP A 27 -19.83 -25.02 14.88
C ASP A 27 -20.97 -24.03 15.21
N GLY A 28 -21.62 -23.49 14.18
CA GLY A 28 -22.80 -22.64 14.33
C GLY A 28 -22.52 -21.23 14.85
N VAL A 29 -23.19 -20.84 15.94
CA VAL A 29 -23.22 -19.45 16.43
C VAL A 29 -21.83 -18.98 16.87
N LEU A 30 -21.02 -19.86 17.48
CA LEU A 30 -19.68 -19.50 17.95
C LEU A 30 -18.75 -19.15 16.79
N THR A 31 -18.89 -19.87 15.66
CA THR A 31 -18.19 -19.58 14.40
C THR A 31 -18.56 -18.22 13.84
N LEU A 32 -19.85 -17.91 13.86
CA LEU A 32 -20.39 -16.67 13.31
C LEU A 32 -19.93 -15.46 14.13
N ILE A 33 -19.91 -15.58 15.47
CA ILE A 33 -19.35 -14.58 16.37
C ILE A 33 -17.84 -14.45 16.15
N GLY A 34 -17.12 -15.57 16.07
CA GLY A 34 -15.67 -15.59 15.82
C GLY A 34 -15.29 -14.91 14.51
N MET A 35 -16.07 -15.12 13.45
CA MET A 35 -15.86 -14.51 12.14
C MET A 35 -15.97 -12.99 12.12
N VAL A 36 -16.75 -12.40 13.02
CA VAL A 36 -16.89 -10.95 13.10
C VAL A 36 -15.89 -10.37 14.09
N ILE A 37 -15.74 -11.01 15.25
CA ILE A 37 -14.95 -10.48 16.36
C ILE A 37 -13.44 -10.70 16.16
N LEU A 38 -12.98 -11.90 15.74
CA LEU A 38 -11.54 -12.15 15.58
C LEU A 38 -10.87 -11.20 14.58
N PRO A 39 -11.44 -10.94 13.38
CA PRO A 39 -10.81 -10.01 12.44
C PRO A 39 -10.67 -8.62 13.03
N ILE A 40 -11.64 -8.16 13.82
CA ILE A 40 -11.59 -6.86 14.50
C ILE A 40 -10.47 -6.86 15.55
N ILE A 41 -10.40 -7.91 16.38
CA ILE A 41 -9.36 -8.08 17.40
C ILE A 41 -7.96 -8.14 16.78
N VAL A 42 -7.80 -8.72 15.59
CA VAL A 42 -6.50 -8.78 14.90
C VAL A 42 -6.20 -7.46 14.17
N ALA A 43 -7.19 -6.86 13.51
CA ALA A 43 -7.01 -5.70 12.66
C ALA A 43 -6.76 -4.41 13.45
N ILE A 44 -7.47 -4.19 14.56
CA ILE A 44 -7.30 -2.98 15.40
C ILE A 44 -5.86 -2.84 15.91
N PRO A 45 -5.26 -3.80 16.63
CA PRO A 45 -3.89 -3.69 17.11
C PRO A 45 -2.88 -3.67 15.95
N SER A 46 -3.12 -4.43 14.87
CA SER A 46 -2.27 -4.36 13.67
C SER A 46 -2.26 -2.96 13.06
N ALA A 47 -3.42 -2.29 13.03
CA ALA A 47 -3.54 -0.92 12.56
C ALA A 47 -2.86 0.09 13.49
N LEU A 48 -3.00 -0.08 14.81
CA LEU A 48 -2.32 0.76 15.79
C LEU A 48 -0.79 0.63 15.70
N ILE A 49 -0.28 -0.60 15.58
CA ILE A 49 1.16 -0.86 15.40
C ILE A 49 1.65 -0.22 14.11
N GLY A 50 0.92 -0.42 13.00
CA GLY A 50 1.23 0.23 11.73
C GLY A 50 1.25 1.76 11.84
N LEU A 51 0.35 2.36 12.61
CA LEU A 51 0.31 3.80 12.86
C LEU A 51 1.53 4.29 13.65
N VAL A 52 1.90 3.58 14.71
CA VAL A 52 3.07 3.91 15.55
C VAL A 52 4.36 3.83 14.74
N ILE A 53 4.52 2.79 13.93
CA ILE A 53 5.67 2.62 13.03
C ILE A 53 5.69 3.68 11.92
N GLY A 54 4.53 4.18 11.51
CA GLY A 54 4.41 5.25 10.49
C GLY A 54 4.58 6.66 11.02
N LEU A 55 4.56 6.83 12.33
CA LEU A 55 4.80 8.10 12.98
C LEU A 55 6.20 8.68 12.68
N PRO A 56 7.32 7.93 12.76
CA PRO A 56 8.64 8.45 12.42
C PRO A 56 8.76 8.92 10.96
N VAL A 57 8.09 8.25 10.02
CA VAL A 57 8.04 8.67 8.61
C VAL A 57 7.36 10.03 8.43
N ARG A 58 6.42 10.38 9.31
CA ARG A 58 5.74 11.69 9.31
C ARG A 58 6.52 12.78 10.04
N LEU A 59 7.24 12.41 11.09
CA LEU A 59 8.03 13.32 11.91
C LEU A 59 9.30 13.80 11.21
N VAL A 60 9.88 13.00 10.31
CA VAL A 60 11.19 13.30 9.69
C VAL A 60 11.02 13.79 8.24
N PRO A 61 11.21 15.10 7.95
CA PRO A 61 11.03 15.67 6.61
C PRO A 61 11.84 15.03 5.47
N PRO A 62 13.12 14.63 5.64
CA PRO A 62 13.88 13.99 4.56
C PRO A 62 13.34 12.60 4.21
N ILE A 63 12.96 11.81 5.23
CA ILE A 63 12.34 10.50 5.04
C ILE A 63 11.01 10.64 4.32
N ARG A 64 10.19 11.63 4.70
CA ARG A 64 8.92 11.93 4.03
C ARG A 64 9.10 12.24 2.53
N ARG A 65 10.11 13.02 2.15
CA ARG A 65 10.37 13.34 0.73
C ARG A 65 10.83 12.11 -0.06
N TRP A 66 11.70 11.30 0.53
CA TRP A 66 12.15 10.05 -0.07
C TRP A 66 11.02 9.03 -0.22
N TRP A 67 10.17 8.91 0.80
CA TRP A 67 9.00 8.00 0.77
C TRP A 67 7.97 8.42 -0.27
N LEU A 68 7.67 9.73 -0.38
CA LEU A 68 6.79 10.26 -1.43
C LEU A 68 7.37 10.06 -2.85
N SER A 69 8.70 10.03 -2.98
CA SER A 69 9.38 9.73 -4.24
C SER A 69 9.62 8.25 -4.46
N HIS A 70 9.10 7.34 -3.64
CA HIS A 70 9.28 5.88 -3.75
C HIS A 70 7.98 5.10 -3.43
N GLY A 71 6.81 5.69 -3.67
CA GLY A 71 5.50 5.05 -3.38
C GLY A 71 5.28 3.68 -4.04
N GLU A 72 5.97 3.38 -5.14
CA GLU A 72 5.98 2.07 -5.81
C GLU A 72 6.40 0.92 -4.88
N TYR A 73 7.36 1.15 -3.99
CA TYR A 73 7.83 0.13 -3.05
C TYR A 73 6.77 -0.25 -2.03
N THR A 74 5.89 0.69 -1.65
CA THR A 74 4.75 0.41 -0.76
C THR A 74 3.66 -0.41 -1.46
N LEU A 75 3.50 -0.24 -2.77
CA LEU A 75 2.58 -1.06 -3.57
C LEU A 75 3.14 -2.48 -3.74
N ILE A 76 4.42 -2.59 -4.09
CA ILE A 76 5.11 -3.89 -4.24
C ILE A 76 5.08 -4.65 -2.91
N GLY A 77 5.31 -3.96 -1.79
CA GLY A 77 5.20 -4.57 -0.47
C GLY A 77 3.77 -4.97 -0.11
N ALA A 78 2.75 -4.19 -0.49
CA ALA A 78 1.35 -4.56 -0.23
C ALA A 78 0.96 -5.81 -1.02
N VAL A 79 1.24 -5.82 -2.32
CA VAL A 79 0.93 -6.94 -3.21
C VAL A 79 1.75 -8.17 -2.84
N GLY A 80 3.05 -8.01 -2.64
CA GLY A 80 3.95 -9.08 -2.23
C GLY A 80 3.57 -9.66 -0.86
N GLY A 81 3.30 -8.81 0.12
CA GLY A 81 2.81 -9.21 1.43
C GLY A 81 1.51 -9.99 1.34
N PHE A 82 0.55 -9.54 0.52
CA PHE A 82 -0.72 -10.23 0.30
C PHE A 82 -0.55 -11.61 -0.36
N ILE A 83 0.33 -11.73 -1.36
CA ILE A 83 0.65 -13.01 -2.02
C ILE A 83 1.25 -13.99 -1.01
N VAL A 84 2.22 -13.54 -0.21
CA VAL A 84 2.83 -14.36 0.85
C VAL A 84 1.79 -14.78 1.88
N LEU A 85 0.84 -13.90 2.19
CA LEU A 85 -0.31 -14.18 3.06
C LEU A 85 -1.18 -15.31 2.52
N ILE A 86 -1.54 -15.26 1.24
CA ILE A 86 -2.32 -16.32 0.57
C ILE A 86 -1.56 -17.65 0.63
N VAL A 87 -0.27 -17.64 0.31
CA VAL A 87 0.58 -18.85 0.39
C VAL A 87 0.59 -19.41 1.81
N GLY A 88 0.70 -18.55 2.82
CA GLY A 88 0.62 -18.94 4.23
C GLY A 88 -0.71 -19.58 4.62
N VAL A 89 -1.84 -19.01 4.17
CA VAL A 89 -3.19 -19.59 4.40
C VAL A 89 -3.31 -20.96 3.75
N VAL A 90 -2.90 -21.10 2.48
CA VAL A 90 -2.97 -22.37 1.75
C VAL A 90 -2.11 -23.45 2.41
N LEU A 91 -0.88 -23.11 2.81
CA LEU A 91 0.02 -24.04 3.49
C LEU A 91 -0.50 -24.43 4.87
N ALA A 92 -1.01 -23.47 5.65
CA ALA A 92 -1.59 -23.75 6.97
C ALA A 92 -2.81 -24.67 6.89
N ARG A 93 -3.68 -24.45 5.90
CA ARG A 93 -4.82 -25.34 5.58
C ARG A 93 -4.36 -26.74 5.21
N ALA A 94 -3.41 -26.86 4.28
CA ALA A 94 -2.90 -28.14 3.83
C ALA A 94 -2.24 -28.94 4.97
N GLY A 95 -1.51 -28.26 5.86
CA GLY A 95 -0.93 -28.87 7.07
C GLY A 95 -2.00 -29.37 8.05
N ALA A 96 -3.05 -28.58 8.26
CA ALA A 96 -4.17 -28.95 9.13
C ALA A 96 -4.93 -30.17 8.60
N GLU A 97 -5.23 -30.24 7.30
CA GLU A 97 -5.94 -31.38 6.70
C GLU A 97 -5.08 -32.66 6.65
N ALA A 98 -3.77 -32.52 6.46
CA ALA A 98 -2.84 -33.64 6.47
C ALA A 98 -2.57 -34.20 7.88
N GLY A 99 -3.08 -33.57 8.94
CA GLY A 99 -2.73 -33.89 10.32
C GLY A 99 -1.23 -33.78 10.61
N SER A 100 -0.49 -33.05 9.77
CA SER A 100 0.96 -32.94 9.80
C SER A 100 1.35 -31.56 10.35
N PRO A 101 1.72 -31.48 11.64
CA PRO A 101 2.11 -30.22 12.26
C PRO A 101 3.47 -29.67 11.77
N GLY A 102 4.04 -30.23 10.69
CA GLY A 102 5.34 -29.80 10.14
C GLY A 102 5.25 -28.87 8.93
N VAL A 103 4.08 -28.72 8.31
CA VAL A 103 3.87 -27.73 7.23
C VAL A 103 3.44 -26.40 7.88
N ASP A 104 4.41 -25.74 8.51
CA ASP A 104 4.20 -24.51 9.28
C ASP A 104 3.99 -23.28 8.38
N GLY A 105 2.88 -23.27 7.63
CA GLY A 105 2.42 -22.12 6.86
C GLY A 105 2.27 -20.85 7.71
N TRP A 106 2.24 -21.00 9.04
CA TRP A 106 2.20 -19.93 10.03
C TRP A 106 3.32 -18.91 9.87
N GLN A 107 4.55 -19.33 9.51
CA GLN A 107 5.67 -18.41 9.34
C GLN A 107 5.43 -17.46 8.15
N PHE A 108 4.91 -17.98 7.05
CA PHE A 108 4.51 -17.20 5.87
C PHE A 108 3.27 -16.35 6.16
N LEU A 109 2.34 -16.87 6.96
CA LEU A 109 1.16 -16.13 7.38
C LEU A 109 1.56 -14.89 8.21
N VAL A 110 2.39 -15.06 9.24
CA VAL A 110 2.82 -13.97 10.13
C VAL A 110 3.70 -12.96 9.38
N SER A 111 4.66 -13.43 8.59
CA SER A 111 5.55 -12.55 7.82
C SER A 111 4.79 -11.81 6.71
N GLY A 112 3.94 -12.50 5.96
CA GLY A 112 3.05 -11.91 4.96
C GLY A 112 2.09 -10.90 5.57
N TRP A 113 1.50 -11.22 6.73
CA TRP A 113 0.62 -10.34 7.50
C TRP A 113 1.33 -9.06 7.93
N ALA A 114 2.54 -9.17 8.48
CA ALA A 114 3.33 -8.03 8.91
C ALA A 114 3.68 -7.10 7.73
N VAL A 115 4.17 -7.67 6.62
CA VAL A 115 4.52 -6.92 5.41
C VAL A 115 3.28 -6.26 4.79
N PHE A 116 2.17 -6.98 4.75
CA PHE A 116 0.88 -6.47 4.25
C PHE A 116 0.36 -5.31 5.11
N CYS A 117 0.32 -5.46 6.43
CA CYS A 117 -0.11 -4.41 7.36
C CYS A 117 0.77 -3.16 7.25
N LEU A 118 2.09 -3.36 7.21
CA LEU A 118 3.03 -2.25 7.10
C LEU A 118 2.86 -1.54 5.76
N SER A 119 2.77 -2.26 4.65
CA SER A 119 2.59 -1.63 3.34
C SER A 119 1.25 -0.93 3.17
N THR A 120 0.15 -1.52 3.64
CA THR A 120 -1.20 -0.94 3.50
C THR A 120 -1.38 0.30 4.38
N MET A 121 -0.81 0.31 5.58
CA MET A 121 -0.84 1.48 6.48
C MET A 121 0.03 2.64 5.99
N HIS A 122 1.11 2.32 5.27
CA HIS A 122 2.06 3.29 4.75
C HIS A 122 1.90 3.52 3.24
N PHE A 123 0.77 3.09 2.70
CA PHE A 123 0.50 3.16 1.28
C PHE A 123 0.49 4.62 0.81
N VAL A 124 1.41 4.92 -0.10
CA VAL A 124 1.51 6.23 -0.73
C VAL A 124 1.30 6.02 -2.22
N TRP A 125 0.16 6.52 -2.70
CA TRP A 125 -0.19 6.43 -4.11
C TRP A 125 0.92 7.08 -4.98
N PRO A 126 1.45 6.37 -5.99
CA PRO A 126 2.45 6.93 -6.88
C PRO A 126 1.83 8.06 -7.72
N ARG A 127 1.99 9.31 -7.26
CA ARG A 127 1.50 10.51 -7.98
C ARG A 127 2.10 10.67 -9.37
N ARG A 128 3.19 9.95 -9.68
CA ARG A 128 3.80 9.91 -11.01
C ARG A 128 2.90 9.26 -12.04
N TRP A 129 2.12 8.26 -11.63
CA TRP A 129 1.19 7.54 -12.51
C TRP A 129 -0.10 8.33 -12.76
N LEU A 130 -0.39 9.31 -11.89
CA LEU A 130 -1.49 10.27 -12.07
C LEU A 130 -1.12 11.44 -12.97
N ARG A 131 0.14 11.57 -13.44
CA ARG A 131 0.45 12.54 -14.49
C ARG A 131 -0.16 12.02 -15.79
N PRO A 132 -1.17 12.70 -16.37
CA PRO A 132 -1.68 12.31 -17.67
C PRO A 132 -0.51 12.33 -18.65
N ALA A 133 -0.27 11.21 -19.33
CA ALA A 133 0.79 11.09 -20.32
C ALA A 133 0.72 12.17 -21.42
N GLY A 134 -0.44 12.81 -21.61
CA GLY A 134 -0.66 13.88 -22.59
C GLY A 134 -0.25 15.30 -22.19
N ALA A 135 0.19 15.57 -20.95
CA ALA A 135 0.59 16.94 -20.55
C ALA A 135 1.98 17.36 -21.07
N ARG A 136 2.76 16.43 -21.64
CA ARG A 136 4.06 16.72 -22.27
C ARG A 136 3.98 16.97 -23.77
N GLU A 137 2.89 16.59 -24.44
CA GLU A 137 2.76 16.76 -25.89
C GLU A 137 2.12 18.09 -26.31
N SER A 138 1.58 18.88 -25.37
CA SER A 138 0.93 20.15 -25.68
C SER A 138 1.83 21.40 -25.63
N LEU A 139 3.16 21.25 -25.52
CA LEU A 139 4.10 22.38 -25.63
C LEU A 139 5.24 22.19 -26.66
N PRO A 140 4.95 21.83 -27.92
CA PRO A 140 5.84 22.15 -29.04
C PRO A 140 5.33 23.34 -29.87
N SER A 141 4.82 24.42 -29.25
CA SER A 141 4.39 25.61 -30.01
C SER A 141 4.63 26.98 -29.36
N LEU A 142 5.23 27.07 -28.16
CA LEU A 142 5.93 28.30 -27.77
C LEU A 142 7.28 28.34 -28.48
N SER A 143 7.19 28.39 -29.81
CA SER A 143 8.29 28.72 -30.69
C SER A 143 8.90 30.04 -30.21
N PRO A 144 10.23 30.16 -30.12
CA PRO A 144 10.94 31.42 -29.82
C PRO A 144 10.77 32.52 -30.89
N ALA A 145 9.69 32.47 -31.69
CA ALA A 145 9.34 33.43 -32.73
C ALA A 145 8.69 34.73 -32.20
N ALA A 146 8.45 34.84 -30.89
CA ALA A 146 7.96 36.07 -30.25
C ALA A 146 9.07 36.88 -29.57
N ALA A 147 10.34 36.73 -30.00
CA ALA A 147 11.34 37.75 -29.70
C ALA A 147 11.03 38.99 -30.55
N PRO A 148 10.65 40.14 -29.96
CA PRO A 148 10.47 41.36 -30.73
C PRO A 148 11.78 41.71 -31.44
N ALA A 149 11.69 42.02 -32.73
CA ALA A 149 12.84 42.37 -33.54
C ALA A 149 13.67 43.49 -32.88
N PRO A 150 15.01 43.43 -32.94
CA PRO A 150 15.86 44.45 -32.32
C PRO A 150 15.59 45.82 -32.94
N PRO A 151 15.63 46.91 -32.15
CA PRO A 151 15.27 48.24 -32.62
C PRO A 151 16.20 48.69 -33.75
N GLU A 152 15.59 49.06 -34.87
CA GLU A 152 16.22 49.62 -36.06
C GLU A 152 17.02 50.87 -35.66
N ARG A 153 18.35 50.81 -35.75
CA ARG A 153 19.22 51.96 -35.47
C ARG A 153 19.02 52.99 -36.57
N MET A 154 18.34 54.09 -36.26
CA MET A 154 18.28 55.24 -37.16
C MET A 154 19.70 55.82 -37.39
N PRO A 155 20.03 56.23 -38.62
CA PRO A 155 21.29 56.90 -38.91
C PRO A 155 21.30 58.30 -38.26
N ARG A 156 22.35 58.60 -37.51
CA ARG A 156 22.55 59.93 -36.91
C ARG A 156 22.83 60.96 -38.01
N PRO A 157 22.09 62.07 -38.08
CA PRO A 157 22.46 63.19 -38.92
C PRO A 157 23.76 63.81 -38.39
N ARG A 158 24.67 64.14 -39.31
CA ARG A 158 25.93 64.85 -39.03
C ARG A 158 25.69 66.34 -38.89
#